data_AF-A0A6P0JUZ7-F1
#
_entry.id   AF-A0A6P0JUZ7-F1
#
_cell.length_a   1.000
_cell.length_b   1.000
_cell.length_c   1.000
_cell.angle_alpha   90.00
_cell.angle_beta   90.00
_cell.angle_gamma   90.00
#
_symmetry.space_group_name_H-M   'P 1'
#
loop_
_entity.id
_entity.type
_entity.pdbx_description
1 polymer ?
#
loop_
_entity_poly.entity_id
_entity_poly.type
_entity_poly.pdbx_seq_one_letter_code
_entity_poly.pdbx_strand_id
1 'polypeptide(L)' 'MVTTSPSNEHESPVYQGQFGNFTITDSDRLEVKIYRGGLLVAALSLALGTTLLMWQGTTESILYGLNVFYTVK' A
#
# COMPACT_ATOMS: atom_id res chain seq x y z
N MET A 1 -31.14 -3.91 31.27
CA MET A 1 -31.22 -2.56 30.68
C MET A 1 -29.79 -2.13 30.37
N VAL A 2 -29.35 -2.26 29.12
CA VAL A 2 -27.99 -1.87 28.71
C VAL A 2 -28.01 -0.38 28.47
N THR A 3 -27.39 0.38 29.37
CA THR A 3 -27.27 1.83 29.26
C THR A 3 -26.23 2.14 28.19
N THR A 4 -26.64 2.47 26.97
CA THR A 4 -25.74 3.06 25.98
C THR A 4 -25.38 4.47 26.47
N SER A 5 -24.17 4.63 27.01
CA SER A 5 -23.56 5.95 27.23
C SER A 5 -23.54 6.72 25.90
N PRO A 6 -23.67 8.06 25.92
CA PRO A 6 -23.65 8.85 24.71
C PRO A 6 -22.32 8.61 24.01
N SER A 7 -22.37 8.15 22.76
CA SER A 7 -21.19 8.05 21.92
C SER A 7 -20.72 9.48 21.67
N ASN A 8 -19.70 9.93 22.40
CA ASN A 8 -18.92 11.09 21.98
C ASN A 8 -18.41 10.77 20.58
N GLU A 9 -18.97 11.42 19.56
CA GLU A 9 -18.68 11.15 18.13
C GLU A 9 -17.21 11.42 17.76
N HIS A 10 -16.46 12.06 18.65
CA HIS A 10 -15.05 12.39 18.51
C HIS A 10 -14.09 11.31 19.02
N GLU A 11 -14.59 10.26 19.67
CA GLU A 11 -13.74 9.21 20.24
C GLU A 11 -13.78 7.93 19.39
N SER A 12 -12.60 7.39 19.08
CA SER A 12 -12.49 6.18 18.27
C SER A 12 -13.11 4.98 19.00
N PRO A 13 -13.93 4.14 18.33
CA PRO A 13 -14.61 3.04 18.99
C PRO A 13 -13.61 2.00 19.53
N VAL A 14 -13.92 1.46 20.72
CA VAL A 14 -13.15 0.39 21.36
C VAL A 14 -13.63 -0.97 20.83
N TYR A 15 -12.71 -1.75 20.30
CA TYR A 15 -12.93 -3.09 19.77
C TYR A 15 -12.44 -4.17 20.75
N GLN A 16 -13.13 -5.30 20.76
CA GLN A 16 -12.78 -6.47 21.57
C GLN A 16 -11.95 -7.44 20.71
N GLY A 17 -10.64 -7.51 20.96
CA GLY A 17 -9.73 -8.43 20.30
C GLY A 17 -9.46 -9.68 21.13
N GLN A 18 -8.86 -10.70 20.50
CA GLN A 18 -8.41 -11.93 21.17
C GLN A 18 -7.35 -11.70 22.27
N PHE A 19 -6.69 -10.53 22.25
CA PHE A 19 -5.68 -10.11 23.23
C PHE A 19 -6.18 -8.99 24.15
N GLY A 20 -7.49 -8.74 24.19
CA GLY A 20 -8.11 -7.66 24.93
C GLY A 20 -8.56 -6.50 24.05
N ASN A 21 -8.88 -5.38 24.70
CA ASN A 21 -9.47 -4.22 24.07
C ASN A 21 -8.42 -3.44 23.28
N PHE A 22 -8.79 -2.95 22.10
CA PHE A 22 -7.94 -2.05 21.32
C PHE A 22 -8.78 -1.00 20.60
N THR A 23 -8.15 0.10 20.23
CA THR A 23 -8.76 1.18 19.46
C THR A 23 -7.98 1.36 18.18
N ILE A 24 -8.66 1.51 17.05
CA ILE A 24 -7.99 1.78 15.76
C ILE A 24 -7.84 3.29 15.63
N THR A 25 -6.60 3.76 15.72
CA THR A 25 -6.23 5.16 15.59
C THR A 25 -6.10 5.59 14.13
N ASP A 26 -6.02 6.90 13.89
CA ASP A 26 -5.77 7.42 12.54
C ASP A 26 -4.39 7.04 11.99
N SER A 27 -3.38 6.90 12.86
CA SER A 27 -2.06 6.39 12.49
C SER A 27 -2.13 4.95 11.98
N ASP A 28 -2.87 4.07 12.67
CA ASP A 28 -3.03 2.67 12.24
C ASP A 28 -3.65 2.60 10.83
N ARG A 29 -4.61 3.51 10.55
CA ARG A 29 -5.27 3.61 9.24
C ARG A 29 -4.33 4.18 8.18
N LEU A 30 -3.47 5.14 8.54
CA LEU A 30 -2.51 5.74 7.63
C LEU A 30 -1.47 4.70 7.17
N GLU A 31 -0.94 3.90 8.09
CA GLU A 31 0.02 2.84 7.78
C GLU A 31 -0.53 1.85 6.74
N VAL A 32 -1.79 1.41 6.92
CA VAL A 32 -2.45 0.50 5.96
C VAL A 32 -2.61 1.16 4.59
N LYS A 33 -2.94 2.47 4.55
CA LYS A 33 -3.05 3.21 3.27
C LYS A 33 -1.70 3.30 2.57
N ILE A 34 -0.62 3.62 3.30
CA ILE A 34 0.74 3.70 2.76
C ILE A 34 1.16 2.33 2.21
N TYR A 35 0.96 1.26 2.97
CA TYR A 35 1.28 -0.10 2.54
C TYR A 35 0.55 -0.48 1.24
N ARG A 36 -0.78 -0.28 1.19
CA ARG A 36 -1.58 -0.60 -0.01
C ARG A 36 -1.22 0.28 -1.21
N GLY A 37 -0.94 1.56 -0.97
CA GLY A 37 -0.50 2.50 -2.00
C GLY A 37 0.85 2.08 -2.60
N GLY A 38 1.82 1.71 -1.75
CA GLY A 38 3.10 1.16 -2.20
C GLY A 38 2.93 -0.11 -3.04
N LEU A 39 2.07 -1.03 -2.62
CA LEU A 39 1.79 -2.26 -3.37
C LEU A 39 1.15 -1.96 -4.75
N LEU A 40 0.25 -0.98 -4.83
CA LEU A 40 -0.34 -0.53 -6.09
C LEU A 40 0.72 0.06 -7.04
N VAL A 41 1.60 0.93 -6.53
CA VAL A 41 2.69 1.53 -7.32
C VAL A 41 3.66 0.45 -7.83
N ALA A 42 4.00 -0.53 -6.99
CA ALA A 42 4.84 -1.66 -7.39
C ALA A 42 4.17 -2.49 -8.49
N ALA A 43 2.89 -2.84 -8.33
CA ALA A 43 2.13 -3.59 -9.32
C ALA A 43 2.04 -2.85 -10.67
N LEU A 44 1.79 -1.53 -10.66
CA LEU A 44 1.76 -0.72 -11.87
C LEU A 44 3.12 -0.64 -12.56
N SER A 45 4.20 -0.48 -11.78
CA SER A 45 5.56 -0.45 -12.33
C SER A 45 5.91 -1.76 -13.03
N LEU A 46 5.58 -2.91 -12.41
CA LEU A 46 5.79 -4.23 -13.00
C LEU A 46 4.92 -4.45 -14.24
N ALA A 47 3.63 -4.11 -14.17
CA ALA A 47 2.70 -4.25 -15.27
C ALA A 47 3.16 -3.44 -16.49
N LEU A 48 3.47 -2.15 -16.30
CA LEU A 48 3.94 -1.28 -17.38
C LEU A 48 5.27 -1.77 -17.96
N GLY A 49 6.24 -2.11 -17.12
CA GLY A 49 7.54 -2.62 -17.57
C GLY A 49 7.41 -3.90 -18.39
N THR A 50 6.59 -4.85 -17.91
CA THR A 50 6.35 -6.12 -18.61
C THR A 50 5.59 -5.91 -19.91
N THR A 51 4.53 -5.11 -19.90
CA THR A 51 3.74 -4.81 -21.10
C THR A 51 4.57 -4.11 -22.17
N LEU A 52 5.38 -3.11 -21.80
CA LEU A 52 6.26 -2.41 -22.73
C LEU A 52 7.29 -3.35 -23.35
N LEU A 53 7.90 -4.23 -22.54
CA LEU A 53 8.84 -5.24 -23.02
C LEU A 53 8.18 -6.23 -23.98
N MET A 54 6.96 -6.70 -23.68
CA MET A 54 6.23 -7.60 -24.56
C MET A 54 5.77 -6.92 -25.85
N TRP A 55 5.40 -5.64 -25.80
CA TRP A 55 4.96 -4.88 -26.95
C TRP A 55 6.11 -4.56 -27.93
N GLN A 56 7.23 -4.05 -27.42
CA GLN A 56 8.35 -3.60 -28.25
C GLN A 56 9.43 -4.69 -28.46
N GLY A 57 9.40 -5.76 -27.67
CA GLY A 57 10.44 -6.78 -27.66
C GLY A 57 11.75 -6.28 -27.03
N THR A 58 12.83 -7.05 -27.19
CA THR A 58 14.16 -6.69 -26.70
C THR A 58 14.87 -5.78 -27.72
N THR A 59 14.44 -4.53 -27.84
CA THR A 59 15.14 -3.51 -28.64
C THR A 59 16.33 -2.96 -27.86
N GLU A 60 17.40 -2.54 -28.55
CA GLU A 60 18.60 -1.97 -27.89
C GLU A 60 18.28 -0.82 -26.94
N SER A 61 17.30 0.03 -27.28
CA SER A 61 16.85 1.14 -26.44
C SER A 61 16.32 0.68 -25.06
N ILE A 62 15.61 -0.45 -25.01
CA ILE A 62 15.05 -1.02 -23.77
C ILE A 62 16.17 -1.64 -22.92
N LEU A 63 17.10 -2.34 -23.57
CA LEU A 63 18.29 -2.89 -22.91
C LEU A 63 19.16 -1.78 -22.30
N TYR A 64 19.43 -0.70 -23.04
CA TYR A 64 20.19 0.45 -22.52
C TYR A 64 19.47 1.13 -21.36
N GLY A 65 18.15 1.34 -21.47
CA GLY A 65 17.34 1.88 -20.38
C GLY A 65 17.43 1.03 -19.10
N LEU A 66 17.27 -0.29 -19.22
CA LEU A 66 17.42 -1.22 -18.09
C LEU A 66 18.84 -1.25 -17.52
N ASN A 67 19.86 -1.13 -18.38
CA ASN A 67 21.26 -1.19 -17.97
C ASN A 67 21.68 0.06 -17.16
N VAL A 68 21.13 1.24 -17.47
CA VAL A 68 21.33 2.45 -16.65
C VAL A 68 20.90 2.21 -15.19
N PHE A 69 19.78 1.52 -14.97
CA PHE A 69 19.33 1.20 -13.61
C PHE A 69 20.21 0.17 -12.90
N TYR A 70 20.98 -0.64 -13.64
CA TYR A 70 21.86 -1.69 -13.10
C TYR A 70 23.33 -1.27 -12.94
N THR A 71 23.78 -0.26 -13.69
CA THR A 71 25.18 0.20 -13.69
C THR A 71 25.45 1.35 -12.74
N VAL A 72 24.40 2.02 -12.26
CA VAL A 72 24.50 2.94 -11.13
C VAL A 72 24.67 2.09 -9.86
N LYS A 73 25.93 1.84 -9.50
CA LYS A 73 26.34 1.47 -8.14
C LYS A 73 26.45 2.71 -7.26
#